data_AF-A0AAD9G5Y6-F1
#
_entry.id   AF-A0AAD9G5Y6-F1
#
_cell.length_a   1.000
_cell.length_b   1.000
_cell.length_c   1.000
_cell.angle_alpha   90.00
_cell.angle_beta   90.00
_cell.angle_gamma   90.00
#
_symmetry.space_group_name_H-M   'P 1'
#
loop_
_entity.id
_entity.type
_entity.pdbx_description
1 polymer ?
#
loop_
_entity_poly.entity_id
_entity_poly.type
_entity_poly.pdbx_seq_one_letter_code
_entity_poly.pdbx_strand_id
1 'polypeptide(L)'
;MTSMQSDCTQSDGSSTCDLSPHYSMADEVATLKRELEALKLQLEQERKKNIPVQRDSSLDVKQELKPGRGSSLGDGSNKSKRRSDKKEAPSSFKESRIYVQHAAVGSRRGKWWLRERQVLSRATADEDGVETLKVRETWVWSGRTVILDKIVRLDEKQEAEPTEEVDQAKPELTSPVKRAEGAAQPTTTAKTSEGASSTAGQEVVDSNTMAELSMPSVPAKADDEPMRRPGDLPTGYESGIIKECALLSVPVIDSVHLGVALRWNTKSIQEFVQVANTEPISDQLPVWISQPRGQITAQSLKSDIIAYLRDVSGGLNSANHLGPNTLQQHWNITKRLAHIEDEGFIQACMARLDVDASLAEVYVVYESPGFGCQPARFEPPPAPKRQVFL
;
A
#
# COMPACT_ATOMS: atom_id res chain seq x y z
N MET A 1 -3.39 -60.73 51.03
CA MET A 1 -2.14 -61.28 51.57
C MET A 1 -1.18 -61.53 50.42
N THR A 2 -0.35 -60.55 50.08
CA THR A 2 0.94 -60.78 49.39
C THR A 2 1.75 -59.50 49.56
N SER A 3 2.65 -59.58 50.53
CA SER A 3 3.68 -58.60 50.85
C SER A 3 4.82 -58.77 49.85
N MET A 4 5.23 -57.70 49.18
CA MET A 4 6.55 -57.63 48.55
C MET A 4 7.24 -56.37 49.05
N GLN A 5 8.11 -56.57 50.02
CA GLN A 5 9.19 -55.67 50.40
C GLN A 5 10.16 -55.56 49.23
N SER A 6 10.53 -54.34 48.87
CA SER A 6 11.68 -54.08 48.00
C SER A 6 12.52 -52.99 48.67
N ASP A 7 13.61 -53.45 49.29
CA ASP A 7 14.74 -52.63 49.70
C ASP A 7 15.51 -52.19 48.44
N CYS A 8 15.81 -50.90 48.32
CA CYS A 8 16.82 -50.40 47.40
C CYS A 8 17.49 -49.15 47.98
N THR A 9 18.61 -49.41 48.66
CA THR A 9 19.87 -48.65 48.68
C THR A 9 19.82 -47.14 48.45
N GLN A 10 20.07 -46.40 49.54
CA GLN A 10 20.55 -45.02 49.53
C GLN A 10 21.96 -44.95 48.92
N SER A 11 22.11 -44.17 47.84
CA SER A 11 23.40 -43.71 47.34
C SER A 11 23.54 -42.21 47.65
N ASP A 12 24.45 -41.90 48.58
CA ASP A 12 24.88 -40.53 48.89
C ASP A 12 25.73 -39.99 47.72
N GLY A 13 25.06 -39.41 46.73
CA GLY A 13 25.67 -38.61 45.69
C GLY A 13 25.76 -37.15 46.13
N SER A 14 26.90 -36.77 46.71
CA SER A 14 27.30 -35.37 46.92
C SER A 14 27.42 -34.67 45.56
N SER A 15 26.31 -34.13 45.07
CA SER A 15 26.24 -33.29 43.88
C SER A 15 26.50 -31.87 44.32
N THR A 16 27.71 -31.38 44.07
CA THR A 16 28.03 -29.95 44.06
C THR A 16 27.09 -29.24 43.10
N CYS A 17 26.08 -28.58 43.66
CA CYS A 17 25.17 -27.72 42.93
C CYS A 17 25.97 -26.54 42.39
N ASP A 18 26.34 -26.59 41.11
CA ASP A 18 26.72 -25.42 40.33
C ASP A 18 25.55 -24.44 40.40
N LEU A 19 25.70 -23.45 41.27
CA LEU A 19 24.84 -22.27 41.35
C LEU A 19 25.08 -21.47 40.07
N SER A 20 24.38 -21.84 39.01
CA SER A 20 24.22 -20.98 37.84
C SER A 20 23.81 -19.60 38.34
N PRO A 21 24.60 -18.55 38.09
CA PRO A 21 24.26 -17.21 38.55
C PRO A 21 22.91 -16.86 37.96
N HIS A 22 21.92 -16.75 38.84
CA HIS A 22 20.59 -16.26 38.50
C HIS A 22 20.77 -14.78 38.14
N TYR A 23 21.09 -14.52 36.88
CA TYR A 23 21.10 -13.17 36.33
C TYR A 23 19.67 -12.66 36.43
N SER A 24 19.47 -11.70 37.33
CA SER A 24 18.20 -11.02 37.45
C SER A 24 17.97 -10.22 36.18
N MET A 25 16.80 -10.35 35.53
CA MET A 25 16.47 -9.54 34.36
C MET A 25 16.63 -8.04 34.63
N ALA A 26 16.57 -7.61 35.89
CA ALA A 26 16.83 -6.24 36.29
C ALA A 26 18.28 -5.78 35.96
N ASP A 27 19.27 -6.67 36.07
CA ASP A 27 20.67 -6.36 35.79
C ASP A 27 20.94 -6.26 34.29
N GLU A 28 20.25 -7.07 33.48
CA GLU A 28 20.31 -6.98 32.01
C GLU A 28 19.72 -5.66 31.51
N VAL A 29 18.55 -5.27 32.04
CA VAL A 29 17.92 -3.98 31.70
C VAL A 29 18.80 -2.80 32.12
N ALA A 30 19.44 -2.87 33.30
CA ALA A 30 20.36 -1.83 33.76
C ALA A 30 21.63 -1.74 32.90
N THR A 31 22.07 -2.86 32.33
CA THR A 31 23.23 -2.92 31.42
C THR A 31 22.88 -2.33 30.06
N LEU A 32 21.77 -2.73 29.46
CA LEU A 32 21.29 -2.19 28.19
C LEU A 32 21.01 -0.68 28.25
N LYS A 33 20.49 -0.19 29.39
CA LYS A 33 20.26 1.24 29.59
C LYS A 33 21.57 2.05 29.59
N ARG A 34 22.64 1.52 30.18
CA ARG A 34 23.98 2.15 30.17
C ARG A 34 24.59 2.15 28.77
N GLU A 35 24.45 1.06 28.02
CA GLU A 35 24.93 0.99 26.64
C GLU A 35 24.21 1.99 25.72
N LEU A 36 22.89 2.14 25.88
CA LEU A 36 22.11 3.10 25.11
C LEU A 36 22.52 4.56 25.40
N GLU A 37 22.79 4.91 26.66
CA GLU A 37 23.33 6.23 27.01
C GLU A 37 24.73 6.47 26.43
N ALA A 38 25.61 5.47 26.44
CA ALA A 38 26.94 5.57 25.86
C ALA A 38 26.88 5.84 24.34
N LEU A 39 26.02 5.12 23.62
CA LEU A 39 25.83 5.32 22.17
C LEU A 39 25.24 6.69 21.85
N LYS A 40 24.31 7.18 22.68
CA LYS A 40 23.74 8.53 22.52
C LYS A 40 24.80 9.62 22.65
N LEU A 41 25.72 9.46 23.60
CA LEU A 41 26.82 10.41 23.83
C LEU A 41 27.83 10.39 22.68
N GLN A 42 28.13 9.21 22.13
CA GLN A 42 29.00 9.07 20.96
C GLN A 42 28.41 9.76 19.72
N LEU A 43 27.11 9.58 19.46
CA LEU A 43 26.42 10.23 18.35
C LEU A 43 26.44 11.76 18.46
N GLU A 44 26.32 12.31 19.68
CA GLU A 44 26.41 13.74 19.90
C GLU A 44 27.82 14.31 19.67
N GLN A 45 28.85 13.55 20.06
CA GLN A 45 30.24 13.91 19.75
C GLN A 45 30.52 13.92 18.25
N GLU A 46 30.01 12.95 17.50
CA GLU A 46 30.14 12.95 16.04
C GLU A 46 29.43 14.13 15.38
N ARG A 47 28.25 14.51 15.88
CA ARG A 47 27.55 15.71 15.41
C ARG A 47 28.36 16.97 15.63
N LYS A 48 29.05 17.10 16.77
CA LYS A 48 29.94 18.24 17.06
C LYS A 48 31.18 18.27 16.16
N LYS A 49 31.72 17.10 15.79
CA LYS A 49 32.86 16.99 14.86
C LYS A 49 32.49 17.35 13.42
N ASN A 50 31.25 17.12 13.02
CA ASN A 50 30.78 17.33 11.64
C ASN A 50 30.18 18.71 11.36
N ILE A 51 30.32 19.69 12.27
CA ILE A 51 29.96 21.08 11.95
C ILE A 51 31.12 21.67 11.13
N PRO A 52 30.94 21.93 9.81
CA PRO A 52 31.99 22.52 9.01
C PRO A 52 32.29 23.92 9.55
N VAL A 53 33.56 24.15 9.90
CA VAL A 53 34.11 25.46 10.23
C VAL A 53 33.92 26.35 9.01
N GLN A 54 32.84 27.14 9.02
CA GLN A 54 32.59 28.20 8.06
C GLN A 54 33.69 29.25 8.28
N ARG A 55 34.78 29.14 7.51
CA ARG A 55 35.84 30.14 7.46
C ARG A 55 35.23 31.45 6.97
N ASP A 56 35.25 32.44 7.84
CA ASP A 56 35.04 33.85 7.51
C ASP A 56 36.10 34.31 6.51
N SER A 57 35.84 34.13 5.22
CA SER A 57 36.55 34.82 4.15
C SER A 57 35.88 36.17 3.89
N SER A 58 36.15 37.10 4.80
CA SER A 58 35.94 38.54 4.63
C SER A 58 37.04 39.08 3.72
N LEU A 59 36.72 39.35 2.44
CA LEU A 59 37.50 40.25 1.58
C LEU A 59 36.56 41.11 0.74
N ASP A 60 36.26 42.27 1.30
CA ASP A 60 36.41 43.61 0.71
C ASP A 60 36.75 43.66 -0.80
N VAL A 61 35.79 44.05 -1.66
CA VAL A 61 36.08 44.64 -2.97
C VAL A 61 35.16 45.83 -3.25
N LYS A 62 35.85 46.98 -3.33
CA LYS A 62 35.49 48.32 -3.77
C LYS A 62 34.52 48.44 -4.94
N GLN A 63 33.69 49.48 -4.81
CA GLN A 63 32.96 50.22 -5.84
C GLN A 63 33.88 50.75 -6.96
N GLU A 64 33.39 50.79 -8.19
CA GLU A 64 33.73 51.85 -9.15
C GLU A 64 32.56 52.19 -10.09
N LEU A 65 32.49 53.48 -10.42
CA LEU A 65 31.45 54.21 -11.13
C LEU A 65 31.46 53.99 -12.66
N LYS A 66 30.24 53.96 -13.27
CA LYS A 66 29.70 54.71 -14.47
C LYS A 66 30.65 55.22 -15.60
N PRO A 67 30.15 55.69 -16.79
CA PRO A 67 28.80 55.65 -17.42
C PRO A 67 28.78 55.39 -18.96
N GLY A 68 27.57 55.34 -19.58
CA GLY A 68 27.33 56.09 -20.83
C GLY A 68 26.76 55.39 -22.07
N ARG A 69 25.48 55.70 -22.36
CA ARG A 69 24.93 56.23 -23.64
C ARG A 69 25.06 55.41 -24.95
N GLY A 70 23.91 55.18 -25.61
CA GLY A 70 23.90 54.90 -27.07
C GLY A 70 22.60 54.30 -27.61
N SER A 71 21.86 55.10 -28.36
CA SER A 71 20.59 54.86 -29.08
C SER A 71 20.80 54.42 -30.53
N SER A 72 19.97 53.51 -31.07
CA SER A 72 19.44 53.48 -32.47
C SER A 72 18.48 52.29 -32.62
N LEU A 73 17.17 52.46 -32.85
CA LEU A 73 16.51 52.63 -34.15
C LEU A 73 17.11 51.80 -35.30
N GLY A 74 16.33 50.87 -35.85
CA GLY A 74 16.69 50.08 -37.03
C GLY A 74 15.64 49.05 -37.42
N ASP A 75 14.69 49.51 -38.23
CA ASP A 75 13.65 48.80 -38.98
C ASP A 75 14.26 47.85 -40.06
N GLY A 76 13.53 46.81 -40.50
CA GLY A 76 13.89 46.08 -41.73
C GLY A 76 13.58 44.58 -41.84
N SER A 77 12.32 44.27 -42.18
CA SER A 77 11.88 43.43 -43.33
C SER A 77 12.68 42.19 -43.80
N ASN A 78 11.99 41.03 -43.77
CA ASN A 78 11.90 39.92 -44.74
C ASN A 78 13.11 39.51 -45.61
N LYS A 79 13.46 38.21 -45.57
CA LYS A 79 13.42 37.32 -46.76
C LYS A 79 13.69 35.84 -46.42
N SER A 80 12.92 34.99 -47.09
CA SER A 80 13.09 33.55 -47.20
C SER A 80 14.26 33.18 -48.12
N LYS A 81 14.97 32.07 -47.83
CA LYS A 81 15.40 31.10 -48.87
C LYS A 81 15.91 29.78 -48.27
N ARG A 82 15.47 28.70 -48.90
CA ARG A 82 15.82 27.28 -48.69
C ARG A 82 17.27 26.93 -49.06
N ARG A 83 17.73 25.82 -48.45
CA ARG A 83 18.60 24.70 -48.93
C ARG A 83 19.74 24.45 -47.93
N SER A 84 19.62 23.38 -47.13
CA SER A 84 20.12 22.02 -47.43
C SER A 84 21.63 21.94 -47.21
N ASP A 85 22.05 21.37 -46.09
CA ASP A 85 23.16 20.42 -46.05
C ASP A 85 23.01 19.48 -44.84
N LYS A 86 22.91 18.19 -45.19
CA LYS A 86 22.68 17.05 -44.31
C LYS A 86 24.05 16.57 -43.86
N LYS A 87 24.44 16.87 -42.62
CA LYS A 87 25.64 16.34 -41.98
C LYS A 87 25.21 15.34 -40.91
N GLU A 88 25.55 14.08 -41.12
CA GLU A 88 25.26 12.97 -40.22
C GLU A 88 25.95 13.22 -38.87
N ALA A 89 25.14 13.30 -37.81
CA ALA A 89 25.59 13.35 -36.43
C ALA A 89 25.57 11.93 -35.85
N PRO A 90 26.51 11.59 -34.94
CA PRO A 90 26.67 10.26 -34.38
C PRO A 90 25.43 9.84 -33.56
N SER A 91 25.13 8.55 -33.64
CA SER A 91 23.98 7.88 -33.02
C SER A 91 23.77 8.29 -31.57
N SER A 92 22.63 8.91 -31.30
CA SER A 92 22.17 9.19 -29.94
C SER A 92 22.03 7.89 -29.16
N PHE A 93 22.67 7.84 -27.98
CA PHE A 93 22.44 6.81 -26.99
C PHE A 93 20.93 6.68 -26.77
N LYS A 94 20.37 5.48 -27.01
CA LYS A 94 18.99 5.16 -26.65
C LYS A 94 18.89 5.28 -25.13
N GLU A 95 18.31 6.39 -24.69
CA GLU A 95 17.96 6.63 -23.30
C GLU A 95 16.99 5.53 -22.86
N SER A 96 17.46 4.64 -21.98
CA SER A 96 16.67 3.56 -21.41
C SER A 96 15.48 4.15 -20.63
N ARG A 97 14.30 4.17 -21.25
CA ARG A 97 13.06 4.56 -20.59
C ARG A 97 12.65 3.43 -19.67
N ILE A 98 12.92 3.59 -18.38
CA ILE A 98 12.42 2.70 -17.33
C ILE A 98 10.92 2.98 -17.17
N TYR A 99 10.08 2.05 -17.61
CA TYR A 99 8.64 2.09 -17.38
C TYR A 99 8.35 1.54 -15.98
N VAL A 100 8.08 2.42 -15.02
CA VAL A 100 7.59 2.00 -13.68
C VAL A 100 6.07 2.07 -13.68
N GLN A 101 5.43 0.91 -13.60
CA GLN A 101 3.97 0.80 -13.47
C GLN A 101 3.60 1.05 -12.00
N HIS A 102 3.20 2.27 -11.67
CA HIS A 102 2.76 2.61 -10.31
C HIS A 102 1.32 2.15 -10.07
N ALA A 103 1.07 1.53 -8.90
CA ALA A 103 -0.29 1.30 -8.41
C ALA A 103 -1.00 2.65 -8.20
N ALA A 104 -2.28 2.72 -8.57
CA ALA A 104 -3.06 3.96 -8.53
C ALA A 104 -3.27 4.44 -7.08
N VAL A 105 -2.44 5.38 -6.62
CA VAL A 105 -2.63 6.08 -5.34
C VAL A 105 -3.73 7.13 -5.53
N GLY A 106 -4.98 6.74 -5.29
CA GLY A 106 -6.14 7.61 -5.16
C GLY A 106 -6.65 8.28 -6.46
N SER A 107 -7.96 8.26 -6.66
CA SER A 107 -8.67 8.92 -7.78
C SER A 107 -8.66 10.46 -7.73
N ARG A 108 -7.89 11.07 -6.83
CA ARG A 108 -7.80 12.53 -6.76
C ARG A 108 -6.92 13.03 -7.90
N ARG A 109 -7.52 13.79 -8.82
CA ARG A 109 -6.82 14.51 -9.89
C ARG A 109 -5.75 15.42 -9.27
N GLY A 110 -4.51 14.95 -9.28
CA GLY A 110 -3.34 15.74 -8.92
C GLY A 110 -2.18 15.32 -9.81
N LYS A 111 -1.36 16.29 -10.22
CA LYS A 111 -0.19 16.01 -11.04
C LYS A 111 0.95 15.57 -10.12
N TRP A 112 1.57 14.44 -10.45
CA TRP A 112 2.79 13.98 -9.84
C TRP A 112 3.97 14.57 -10.59
N TRP A 113 4.90 15.17 -9.86
CA TRP A 113 6.14 15.71 -10.40
C TRP A 113 7.31 15.06 -9.68
N LEU A 114 8.19 14.37 -10.40
CA LEU A 114 9.47 13.95 -9.83
C LEU A 114 10.32 15.21 -9.63
N ARG A 115 10.58 15.58 -8.38
CA ARG A 115 11.40 16.75 -8.03
C ARG A 115 12.88 16.40 -8.03
N GLU A 116 13.22 15.27 -7.45
CA GLU A 116 14.62 14.90 -7.23
C GLU A 116 14.77 13.37 -7.25
N ARG A 117 15.91 12.90 -7.78
CA ARG A 117 16.33 11.51 -7.71
C ARG A 117 17.76 11.47 -7.19
N GLN A 118 17.99 10.80 -6.07
CA GLN A 118 19.30 10.65 -5.44
C GLN A 118 19.65 9.16 -5.35
N VAL A 119 20.86 8.79 -5.77
CA VAL A 119 21.39 7.44 -5.48
C VAL A 119 22.00 7.49 -4.09
N LEU A 120 21.42 6.75 -3.15
CA LEU A 120 21.87 6.72 -1.75
C LEU A 120 23.05 5.78 -1.56
N SER A 121 23.02 4.62 -2.22
CA SER A 121 24.11 3.64 -2.16
C SER A 121 24.12 2.76 -3.40
N ARG A 122 25.29 2.18 -3.63
CA ARG A 122 25.58 1.24 -4.71
C ARG A 122 26.29 0.05 -4.07
N ALA A 123 25.79 -1.15 -4.31
CA ALA A 123 26.37 -2.39 -3.82
C ALA A 123 26.50 -3.38 -4.98
N THR A 124 27.71 -3.80 -5.24
CA THR A 124 28.03 -4.91 -6.14
C THR A 124 27.94 -6.20 -5.33
N ALA A 125 27.07 -7.13 -5.74
CA ALA A 125 27.07 -8.46 -5.15
C ALA A 125 28.28 -9.24 -5.70
N ASP A 126 29.13 -9.75 -4.80
CA ASP A 126 30.41 -10.38 -5.16
C ASP A 126 30.26 -11.68 -5.97
N GLU A 127 29.08 -12.33 -5.94
CA GLU A 127 28.89 -13.66 -6.53
C GLU A 127 28.21 -13.65 -7.91
N ASP A 128 27.33 -12.68 -8.20
CA ASP A 128 26.55 -12.65 -9.44
C ASP A 128 26.85 -11.42 -10.33
N GLY A 129 27.73 -10.51 -9.91
CA GLY A 129 28.01 -9.27 -10.63
C GLY A 129 26.83 -8.29 -10.71
N VAL A 130 25.65 -8.65 -10.19
CA VAL A 130 24.46 -7.81 -10.21
C VAL A 130 24.67 -6.59 -9.33
N GLU A 131 24.73 -5.42 -9.95
CA GLU A 131 24.86 -4.15 -9.25
C GLU A 131 23.48 -3.72 -8.74
N THR A 132 23.36 -3.48 -7.44
CA THR A 132 22.14 -2.98 -6.80
C THR A 132 22.32 -1.52 -6.38
N LEU A 133 21.35 -0.68 -6.73
CA LEU A 133 21.31 0.73 -6.38
C LEU A 133 20.15 1.01 -5.43
N LYS A 134 20.43 1.62 -4.28
CA LYS A 134 19.39 2.24 -3.46
C LYS A 134 19.16 3.65 -3.97
N VAL A 135 17.97 3.93 -4.48
CA VAL A 135 17.59 5.21 -5.08
C VAL A 135 16.46 5.84 -4.27
N ARG A 136 16.64 7.08 -3.85
CA ARG A 136 15.60 7.93 -3.27
C ARG A 136 15.02 8.81 -4.35
N GLU A 137 13.69 8.84 -4.45
CA GLU A 137 12.96 9.74 -5.31
C GLU A 137 12.06 10.64 -4.49
N THR A 138 12.21 11.94 -4.67
CA THR A 138 11.34 12.94 -4.08
C THR A 138 10.32 13.36 -5.12
N TRP A 139 9.08 13.00 -4.88
CA TRP A 139 7.93 13.34 -5.71
C TRP A 139 7.13 14.47 -5.06
N VAL A 140 6.48 15.29 -5.87
CA VAL A 140 5.54 16.31 -5.40
C VAL A 140 4.18 16.02 -6.00
N TRP A 141 3.17 15.89 -5.15
CA TRP A 141 1.77 15.71 -5.54
C TRP A 141 0.92 16.78 -4.89
N SER A 142 0.33 17.65 -5.72
CA SER A 142 -0.55 18.74 -5.26
C SER A 142 0.07 19.57 -4.12
N GLY A 143 1.36 19.90 -4.24
CA GLY A 143 2.12 20.67 -3.25
C GLY A 143 2.66 19.87 -2.06
N ARG A 144 2.30 18.59 -1.92
CA ARG A 144 2.85 17.69 -0.87
C ARG A 144 4.07 16.94 -1.40
N THR A 145 5.11 16.87 -0.59
CA THR A 145 6.32 16.11 -0.92
C THR A 145 6.16 14.66 -0.44
N VAL A 146 6.45 13.70 -1.32
CA VAL A 146 6.44 12.26 -1.06
C VAL A 146 7.84 11.75 -1.37
N ILE A 147 8.49 11.08 -0.41
CA ILE A 147 9.84 10.54 -0.58
C ILE A 147 9.70 9.01 -0.69
N LEU A 148 10.25 8.44 -1.76
CA LEU A 148 10.23 7.01 -2.05
C LEU A 148 11.65 6.48 -2.13
N ASP A 149 12.00 5.53 -1.26
CA ASP A 149 13.26 4.81 -1.35
C ASP A 149 13.02 3.47 -2.06
N LYS A 150 13.74 3.19 -3.15
CA LYS A 150 13.64 1.96 -3.93
C LYS A 150 14.99 1.30 -4.14
N ILE A 151 14.99 -0.01 -4.31
CA ILE A 151 16.18 -0.79 -4.66
C ILE A 151 16.05 -1.17 -6.14
N VAL A 152 16.98 -0.71 -6.97
CA VAL A 152 17.04 -0.98 -8.41
C VAL A 152 18.15 -1.99 -8.65
N ARG A 153 17.84 -3.10 -9.31
CA ARG A 153 18.85 -4.04 -9.79
C ARG A 153 19.23 -3.62 -11.22
N LEU A 154 20.51 -3.40 -11.45
CA LEU A 154 21.06 -3.18 -12.78
C LEU A 154 21.44 -4.56 -13.32
N ASP A 155 20.54 -5.15 -14.09
CA ASP A 155 20.90 -6.33 -14.85
C ASP A 155 21.93 -5.91 -15.91
N GLU A 156 23.11 -6.51 -15.84
CA GLU A 156 24.17 -6.29 -16.83
C GLU A 156 23.58 -6.64 -18.20
N LYS A 157 23.77 -5.72 -19.16
CA LYS A 157 23.21 -5.76 -20.51
C LYS A 157 22.97 -7.19 -20.99
N GLN A 158 21.71 -7.50 -21.26
CA GLN A 158 21.35 -8.56 -22.19
C GLN A 158 22.04 -8.22 -23.52
N GLU A 159 23.22 -8.80 -23.77
CA GLU A 159 23.88 -8.72 -25.06
C GLU A 159 22.88 -9.26 -26.07
N ALA A 160 22.41 -8.39 -26.96
CA ALA A 160 21.52 -8.78 -28.02
C ALA A 160 22.27 -9.80 -28.87
N GLU A 161 21.91 -11.07 -28.75
CA GLU A 161 22.38 -12.10 -29.66
C GLU A 161 22.13 -11.62 -31.10
N PRO A 162 23.13 -11.68 -32.00
CA PRO A 162 22.96 -11.32 -33.39
C PRO A 162 21.87 -12.22 -33.99
N THR A 163 20.78 -11.62 -34.44
CA THR A 163 19.71 -12.32 -35.15
C THR A 163 20.28 -12.83 -36.48
N GLU A 164 20.55 -14.12 -36.57
CA GLU A 164 20.81 -14.77 -37.86
C GLU A 164 19.53 -14.69 -38.71
N GLU A 165 19.63 -14.05 -39.87
CA GLU A 165 18.61 -14.06 -40.92
C GLU A 165 18.37 -15.51 -41.37
N VAL A 166 17.24 -16.10 -40.96
CA VAL A 166 16.73 -17.34 -41.54
C VAL A 166 15.76 -16.98 -42.65
N ASP A 167 16.19 -17.23 -43.89
CA ASP A 167 15.40 -17.19 -45.12
C ASP A 167 14.11 -18.02 -44.98
N GLN A 168 12.96 -17.34 -45.02
CA GLN A 168 11.65 -18.00 -45.12
C GLN A 168 11.30 -18.32 -46.57
N ALA A 169 11.35 -19.61 -46.89
CA ALA A 169 10.70 -20.18 -48.07
C ALA A 169 9.18 -20.25 -47.88
N LYS A 170 8.47 -19.77 -48.90
CA LYS A 170 7.02 -19.76 -49.12
C LYS A 170 6.45 -21.18 -49.34
N PRO A 171 5.26 -21.49 -48.79
CA PRO A 171 4.19 -22.07 -49.63
C PRO A 171 2.82 -21.46 -49.28
N GLU A 172 2.13 -20.79 -50.21
CA GLU A 172 1.15 -21.31 -51.18
C GLU A 172 -0.15 -21.93 -50.63
N LEU A 173 -1.24 -21.31 -51.07
CA LEU A 173 -2.66 -21.52 -50.76
C LEU A 173 -3.14 -22.96 -50.99
N THR A 174 -4.15 -23.37 -50.22
CA THR A 174 -5.36 -24.01 -50.76
C THR A 174 -6.50 -24.03 -49.71
N SER A 175 -7.57 -23.28 -49.98
CA SER A 175 -8.95 -23.61 -49.56
C SER A 175 -9.56 -24.55 -50.63
N PRO A 176 -10.84 -25.00 -50.60
CA PRO A 176 -11.95 -24.86 -49.62
C PRO A 176 -12.75 -26.18 -49.36
N VAL A 177 -13.92 -26.12 -48.68
CA VAL A 177 -15.24 -26.75 -49.06
C VAL A 177 -16.05 -27.48 -47.94
N LYS A 178 -17.39 -27.18 -47.93
CA LYS A 178 -18.62 -27.88 -47.40
C LYS A 178 -18.87 -27.90 -45.87
N ARG A 179 -19.99 -27.43 -45.30
CA ARG A 179 -21.48 -27.53 -45.50
C ARG A 179 -22.14 -28.75 -44.80
N ALA A 180 -22.99 -28.49 -43.80
CA ALA A 180 -24.32 -29.08 -43.48
C ALA A 180 -24.73 -28.62 -42.05
N GLU A 181 -25.86 -27.93 -41.79
CA GLU A 181 -27.30 -28.33 -41.80
C GLU A 181 -27.74 -29.27 -40.65
N GLY A 182 -28.82 -28.86 -39.94
CA GLY A 182 -29.56 -29.61 -38.91
C GLY A 182 -29.79 -28.76 -37.64
N ALA A 183 -30.84 -27.95 -37.44
CA ALA A 183 -32.30 -28.17 -37.45
C ALA A 183 -32.82 -29.14 -36.39
N ALA A 184 -33.36 -28.61 -35.28
CA ALA A 184 -34.66 -28.98 -34.68
C ALA A 184 -34.92 -28.26 -33.33
N GLN A 185 -35.96 -27.42 -33.29
CA GLN A 185 -36.72 -27.10 -32.06
C GLN A 185 -37.69 -28.26 -31.73
N PRO A 186 -38.37 -28.27 -30.57
CA PRO A 186 -39.64 -27.56 -30.50
C PRO A 186 -39.95 -26.80 -29.19
N THR A 187 -40.69 -25.72 -29.41
CA THR A 187 -41.67 -24.99 -28.59
C THR A 187 -42.42 -25.75 -27.48
N THR A 188 -42.67 -25.06 -26.37
CA THR A 188 -43.98 -25.04 -25.69
C THR A 188 -44.32 -23.63 -25.17
N THR A 189 -45.60 -23.30 -25.24
CA THR A 189 -46.21 -21.97 -25.13
C THR A 189 -47.37 -22.06 -24.14
N ALA A 190 -47.49 -21.14 -23.17
CA ALA A 190 -48.75 -20.69 -22.54
C ALA A 190 -48.43 -19.60 -21.50
N LYS A 191 -48.76 -18.32 -21.74
CA LYS A 191 -50.02 -17.59 -21.41
C LYS A 191 -50.22 -17.37 -19.89
N THR A 192 -49.98 -16.16 -19.39
CA THR A 192 -50.90 -15.00 -19.24
C THR A 192 -51.74 -15.06 -17.96
N SER A 193 -51.49 -14.12 -17.04
CA SER A 193 -52.58 -13.44 -16.31
C SER A 193 -52.09 -12.10 -15.77
N GLU A 194 -52.70 -11.04 -16.28
CA GLU A 194 -52.71 -9.69 -15.75
C GLU A 194 -53.48 -9.64 -14.42
N GLY A 195 -53.08 -8.70 -13.56
CA GLY A 195 -53.80 -8.37 -12.32
C GLY A 195 -53.34 -7.00 -11.82
N ALA A 196 -54.02 -5.96 -12.30
CA ALA A 196 -53.93 -4.60 -11.79
C ALA A 196 -54.74 -4.44 -10.49
N SER A 197 -54.24 -3.62 -9.54
CA SER A 197 -54.96 -2.62 -8.72
C SER A 197 -54.02 -2.19 -7.58
N SER A 198 -53.47 -0.98 -7.58
CA SER A 198 -54.01 0.28 -7.04
C SER A 198 -53.91 0.42 -5.52
N THR A 199 -53.66 1.68 -5.10
CA THR A 199 -53.80 2.33 -3.77
C THR A 199 -52.44 2.81 -3.24
N ALA A 200 -51.99 4.02 -3.58
CA ALA A 200 -52.40 5.32 -3.03
C ALA A 200 -52.08 5.46 -1.52
N GLY A 201 -51.00 6.19 -1.23
CA GLY A 201 -50.54 6.52 0.11
C GLY A 201 -49.48 7.62 0.02
N GLN A 202 -49.89 8.77 -0.51
CA GLN A 202 -49.07 9.97 -0.61
C GLN A 202 -49.23 10.74 0.70
N GLU A 203 -48.28 10.56 1.62
CA GLU A 203 -48.23 11.27 2.88
C GLU A 203 -47.59 12.65 2.63
N VAL A 204 -48.45 13.67 2.61
CA VAL A 204 -48.08 15.08 2.60
C VAL A 204 -47.66 15.43 4.03
N VAL A 205 -46.36 15.57 4.26
CA VAL A 205 -45.82 16.16 5.49
C VAL A 205 -45.50 17.62 5.21
N ASP A 206 -46.37 18.50 5.72
CA ASP A 206 -46.17 19.94 5.79
C ASP A 206 -44.90 20.26 6.59
N SER A 207 -43.84 20.66 5.89
CA SER A 207 -42.65 21.23 6.50
C SER A 207 -42.77 22.74 6.55
N ASN A 208 -42.98 23.17 7.79
CA ASN A 208 -43.14 24.51 8.31
C ASN A 208 -42.09 25.50 7.80
N THR A 209 -42.60 26.65 7.35
CA THR A 209 -41.92 27.86 6.91
C THR A 209 -40.99 28.41 8.00
N MET A 210 -39.67 28.32 7.83
CA MET A 210 -38.71 29.08 8.63
C MET A 210 -38.34 30.37 7.92
N ALA A 211 -38.57 31.48 8.62
CA ALA A 211 -38.36 32.85 8.17
C ALA A 211 -36.90 33.11 7.75
N GLU A 212 -36.77 33.62 6.54
CA GLU A 212 -35.57 34.18 5.95
C GLU A 212 -35.20 35.50 6.66
N LEU A 213 -34.31 35.43 7.65
CA LEU A 213 -33.63 36.60 8.19
C LEU A 213 -32.52 37.01 7.23
N SER A 214 -32.88 37.94 6.34
CA SER A 214 -31.97 38.64 5.45
C SER A 214 -30.92 39.41 6.26
N MET A 215 -29.70 38.90 6.31
CA MET A 215 -28.54 39.64 6.80
C MET A 215 -27.94 40.47 5.65
N PRO A 216 -27.65 41.77 5.84
CA PRO A 216 -27.00 42.58 4.82
C PRO A 216 -25.60 42.04 4.52
N SER A 217 -25.42 41.59 3.28
CA SER A 217 -24.11 41.24 2.73
C SER A 217 -23.23 42.49 2.67
N VAL A 218 -22.33 42.64 3.63
CA VAL A 218 -21.22 43.58 3.52
C VAL A 218 -20.28 43.03 2.45
N PRO A 219 -19.95 43.78 1.39
CA PRO A 219 -19.00 43.32 0.39
C PRO A 219 -17.64 43.19 1.06
N ALA A 220 -17.21 41.94 1.29
CA ALA A 220 -15.84 41.64 1.65
C ALA A 220 -14.95 42.12 0.49
N LYS A 221 -14.26 43.24 0.70
CA LYS A 221 -13.13 43.63 -0.13
C LYS A 221 -12.14 42.48 0.00
N ALA A 222 -11.93 41.76 -1.10
CA ALA A 222 -10.78 40.89 -1.24
C ALA A 222 -9.55 41.80 -1.11
N ASP A 223 -8.91 41.78 0.05
CA ASP A 223 -7.55 42.26 0.18
C ASP A 223 -6.71 41.33 -0.70
N ASP A 224 -6.41 41.82 -1.90
CA ASP A 224 -5.47 41.25 -2.85
C ASP A 224 -4.10 41.27 -2.16
N GLU A 225 -3.82 40.22 -1.37
CA GLU A 225 -2.48 40.01 -0.82
C GLU A 225 -1.52 39.89 -2.01
N PRO A 226 -0.57 40.82 -2.17
CA PRO A 226 0.30 40.83 -3.33
C PRO A 226 1.10 39.52 -3.37
N MET A 227 0.92 38.74 -4.45
CA MET A 227 1.73 37.55 -4.70
C MET A 227 3.21 37.94 -4.57
N ARG A 228 3.90 37.37 -3.58
CA ARG A 228 5.31 37.65 -3.35
C ARG A 228 6.15 37.28 -4.56
N ARG A 229 7.18 38.07 -4.80
CA ARG A 229 8.13 37.77 -5.86
C ARG A 229 9.13 36.72 -5.34
N PRO A 230 9.59 35.80 -6.19
CA PRO A 230 10.66 34.88 -5.83
C PRO A 230 11.88 35.67 -5.32
N GLY A 231 12.25 35.46 -4.05
CA GLY A 231 13.41 36.13 -3.40
C GLY A 231 13.06 37.07 -2.24
N ASP A 232 11.78 37.38 -2.01
CA ASP A 232 11.38 38.18 -0.85
C ASP A 232 11.62 37.42 0.46
N LEU A 233 12.23 38.09 1.44
CA LEU A 233 12.49 37.51 2.77
C LEU A 233 11.14 37.20 3.47
N PRO A 234 11.04 36.05 4.19
CA PRO A 234 9.82 35.69 4.89
C PRO A 234 9.49 36.73 5.95
N THR A 235 8.21 37.13 6.02
CA THR A 235 7.75 38.09 7.03
C THR A 235 7.81 37.46 8.43
N GLY A 236 7.72 38.29 9.49
CA GLY A 236 7.79 37.81 10.87
C GLY A 236 6.76 36.72 11.20
N TYR A 237 5.60 36.73 10.55
CA TYR A 237 4.58 35.69 10.68
C TYR A 237 5.03 34.33 10.10
N GLU A 238 5.60 34.33 8.88
CA GLU A 238 6.13 33.11 8.25
C GLU A 238 7.38 32.58 8.96
N SER A 239 8.20 33.49 9.46
CA SER A 239 9.38 33.14 10.27
C SER A 239 8.98 32.41 11.57
N GLY A 240 7.81 32.74 12.13
CA GLY A 240 7.19 32.03 13.25
C GLY A 240 6.75 30.62 12.87
N ILE A 241 6.00 30.47 11.76
CA ILE A 241 5.53 29.17 11.28
C ILE A 241 6.70 28.24 10.93
N ILE A 242 7.76 28.75 10.30
CA ILE A 242 8.95 27.95 9.95
C ILE A 242 9.68 27.46 11.22
N LYS A 243 9.78 28.30 12.26
CA LYS A 243 10.36 27.90 13.56
C LYS A 243 9.49 26.88 14.29
N GLU A 244 8.17 27.01 14.25
CA GLU A 244 7.26 26.03 14.85
C GLU A 244 7.27 24.70 14.09
N CYS A 245 7.35 24.71 12.76
CA CYS A 245 7.52 23.48 11.96
C CYS A 245 8.87 22.79 12.19
N ALA A 246 9.92 23.51 12.61
CA ALA A 246 11.19 22.92 13.01
C ALA A 246 11.17 22.32 14.44
N LEU A 247 10.21 22.73 15.27
CA LEU A 247 9.97 22.20 16.61
C LEU A 247 8.94 21.06 16.63
N LEU A 248 8.09 20.97 15.61
CA LEU A 248 7.34 19.76 15.31
C LEU A 248 8.37 18.70 14.90
N SER A 249 8.75 17.87 15.87
CA SER A 249 9.54 16.66 15.69
C SER A 249 9.22 16.02 14.35
N VAL A 250 10.26 15.70 13.55
CA VAL A 250 10.15 14.93 12.30
C VAL A 250 8.99 13.98 12.49
N PRO A 251 7.89 14.09 11.71
CA PRO A 251 6.72 13.26 11.94
C PRO A 251 7.24 11.84 11.93
N VAL A 252 7.29 11.23 13.11
CA VAL A 252 7.55 9.81 13.22
C VAL A 252 6.30 9.27 12.57
N ILE A 253 6.45 8.88 11.31
CA ILE A 253 5.40 8.17 10.61
C ILE A 253 5.35 6.85 11.38
N ASP A 254 4.53 6.82 12.42
CA ASP A 254 4.11 5.63 13.11
C ASP A 254 3.75 4.64 12.02
N SER A 255 4.49 3.53 12.00
CA SER A 255 4.40 2.42 11.06
C SER A 255 3.15 2.49 10.17
N VAL A 256 3.33 2.86 8.89
CA VAL A 256 2.19 2.84 7.96
C VAL A 256 1.81 1.37 7.77
N HIS A 257 0.74 0.97 8.43
CA HIS A 257 0.13 -0.35 8.24
C HIS A 257 -0.42 -0.37 6.82
N LEU A 258 0.32 -1.01 5.90
CA LEU A 258 0.06 -0.93 4.47
C LEU A 258 -0.96 -1.96 4.00
N GLY A 259 -1.25 -3.00 4.79
CA GLY A 259 -2.06 -4.11 4.31
C GLY A 259 -2.62 -5.06 5.34
N VAL A 260 -3.65 -5.78 4.92
CA VAL A 260 -4.16 -7.00 5.52
C VAL A 260 -4.02 -8.10 4.47
N ALA A 261 -3.31 -9.18 4.80
CA ALA A 261 -3.15 -10.35 3.94
C ALA A 261 -3.83 -11.56 4.56
N LEU A 262 -4.50 -12.36 3.74
CA LEU A 262 -5.21 -13.58 4.14
C LEU A 262 -4.46 -14.80 3.61
N ARG A 263 -3.97 -15.64 4.51
CA ARG A 263 -3.41 -16.96 4.19
C ARG A 263 -4.47 -18.03 4.44
N TRP A 264 -5.13 -18.44 3.36
CA TRP A 264 -6.22 -19.41 3.40
C TRP A 264 -5.75 -20.80 3.85
N ASN A 265 -6.49 -21.41 4.78
CA ASN A 265 -6.35 -22.83 5.11
C ASN A 265 -7.18 -23.65 4.11
N THR A 266 -6.51 -24.17 3.08
CA THR A 266 -7.21 -24.88 1.99
C THR A 266 -7.97 -26.11 2.48
N LYS A 267 -7.48 -26.82 3.50
CA LYS A 267 -8.16 -28.00 4.05
C LYS A 267 -9.47 -27.58 4.73
N SER A 268 -9.39 -26.66 5.69
CA SER A 268 -10.57 -26.20 6.44
C SER A 268 -11.61 -25.50 5.55
N ILE A 269 -11.19 -24.80 4.49
CA ILE A 269 -12.14 -24.23 3.52
C ILE A 269 -12.90 -25.31 2.75
N GLN A 270 -12.24 -26.39 2.33
CA GLN A 270 -12.93 -27.48 1.62
C GLN A 270 -13.94 -28.17 2.53
N GLU A 271 -13.55 -28.46 3.77
CA GLU A 271 -14.45 -29.03 4.79
C GLU A 271 -15.62 -28.09 5.10
N PHE A 272 -15.34 -26.79 5.26
CA PHE A 272 -16.35 -25.76 5.45
C PHE A 272 -17.34 -25.75 4.29
N VAL A 273 -16.87 -25.78 3.05
CA VAL A 273 -17.74 -25.75 1.86
C VAL A 273 -18.57 -27.02 1.74
N GLN A 274 -18.00 -28.17 2.05
CA GLN A 274 -18.74 -29.43 2.11
C GLN A 274 -19.88 -29.32 3.11
N VAL A 275 -19.59 -28.85 4.33
CA VAL A 275 -20.56 -28.63 5.39
C VAL A 275 -21.62 -27.60 4.96
N ALA A 276 -21.20 -26.45 4.45
CA ALA A 276 -22.07 -25.37 3.99
C ALA A 276 -23.07 -25.80 2.91
N ASN A 277 -22.70 -26.76 2.07
CA ASN A 277 -23.53 -27.33 1.02
C ASN A 277 -24.39 -28.52 1.48
N THR A 278 -24.15 -29.07 2.68
CA THR A 278 -24.99 -30.14 3.26
C THR A 278 -26.31 -29.61 3.83
N GLU A 279 -27.14 -30.52 4.36
CA GLU A 279 -28.45 -30.26 4.99
C GLU A 279 -28.56 -28.95 5.79
N PRO A 280 -29.78 -28.35 5.91
CA PRO A 280 -29.94 -26.99 6.40
C PRO A 280 -29.39 -26.77 7.80
N ILE A 281 -28.18 -26.21 7.87
CA ILE A 281 -27.48 -25.85 9.11
C ILE A 281 -28.07 -24.57 9.72
N SER A 282 -28.59 -23.69 8.86
CA SER A 282 -29.24 -22.43 9.22
C SER A 282 -30.17 -22.01 8.09
N ASP A 283 -31.25 -21.30 8.40
CA ASP A 283 -32.28 -20.94 7.43
C ASP A 283 -31.89 -19.76 6.53
N GLN A 284 -30.89 -18.95 6.92
CA GLN A 284 -30.50 -17.76 6.17
C GLN A 284 -29.04 -17.79 5.75
N LEU A 285 -28.81 -17.75 4.44
CA LEU A 285 -27.48 -17.55 3.86
C LEU A 285 -27.15 -16.05 3.92
N PRO A 286 -25.95 -15.66 4.37
CA PRO A 286 -25.55 -14.26 4.37
C PRO A 286 -25.65 -13.64 2.98
N VAL A 287 -26.16 -12.41 2.90
CA VAL A 287 -26.44 -11.70 1.64
C VAL A 287 -25.17 -11.46 0.80
N TRP A 288 -24.00 -11.47 1.42
CA TRP A 288 -22.72 -11.29 0.75
C TRP A 288 -22.18 -12.57 0.08
N ILE A 289 -22.76 -13.74 0.36
CA ILE A 289 -22.41 -14.99 -0.34
C ILE A 289 -23.16 -15.03 -1.66
N SER A 290 -22.42 -15.09 -2.77
CA SER A 290 -22.99 -14.96 -4.11
C SER A 290 -23.63 -16.25 -4.63
N GLN A 291 -23.12 -17.40 -4.19
CA GLN A 291 -23.60 -18.71 -4.64
C GLN A 291 -24.68 -19.26 -3.72
N PRO A 292 -25.77 -19.82 -4.25
CA PRO A 292 -26.77 -20.48 -3.43
C PRO A 292 -26.18 -21.74 -2.77
N ARG A 293 -26.82 -22.17 -1.68
CA ARG A 293 -26.48 -23.43 -1.01
C ARG A 293 -26.50 -24.60 -1.99
N GLY A 294 -25.53 -25.51 -1.86
CA GLY A 294 -25.33 -26.64 -2.77
C GLY A 294 -24.43 -26.30 -3.96
N GLN A 295 -24.15 -25.03 -4.22
CA GLN A 295 -23.29 -24.55 -5.31
C GLN A 295 -22.10 -23.73 -4.80
N ILE A 296 -21.94 -23.58 -3.49
CA ILE A 296 -20.81 -22.87 -2.90
C ILE A 296 -19.54 -23.67 -3.22
N THR A 297 -18.51 -23.01 -3.73
CA THR A 297 -17.19 -23.62 -3.96
C THR A 297 -16.16 -22.95 -3.07
N ALA A 298 -15.00 -23.60 -2.85
CA ALA A 298 -13.89 -22.99 -2.11
C ALA A 298 -13.45 -21.66 -2.74
N GLN A 299 -13.44 -21.58 -4.07
CA GLN A 299 -13.04 -20.36 -4.78
C GLN A 299 -14.10 -19.26 -4.70
N SER A 300 -15.39 -19.61 -4.82
CA SER A 300 -16.46 -18.61 -4.67
C SER A 300 -16.50 -18.06 -3.25
N LEU A 301 -16.36 -18.90 -2.22
CA LEU A 301 -16.31 -18.44 -0.83
C LEU A 301 -15.15 -17.47 -0.56
N LYS A 302 -13.92 -17.81 -1.02
CA LYS A 302 -12.76 -16.91 -0.90
C LYS A 302 -13.01 -15.58 -1.62
N SER A 303 -13.56 -15.64 -2.83
CA SER A 303 -13.88 -14.45 -3.62
C SER A 303 -14.94 -13.59 -2.96
N ASP A 304 -16.00 -14.20 -2.40
CA ASP A 304 -17.10 -13.52 -1.72
C ASP A 304 -16.60 -12.82 -0.44
N ILE A 305 -15.76 -13.49 0.37
CA ILE A 305 -15.14 -12.88 1.56
C ILE A 305 -14.28 -11.67 1.15
N ILE A 306 -13.42 -11.81 0.14
CA ILE A 306 -12.54 -10.72 -0.32
C ILE A 306 -13.36 -9.57 -0.91
N ALA A 307 -14.42 -9.87 -1.67
CA ALA A 307 -15.33 -8.85 -2.20
C ALA A 307 -16.02 -8.09 -1.06
N TYR A 308 -16.50 -8.79 -0.03
CA TYR A 308 -17.14 -8.17 1.12
C TYR A 308 -16.19 -7.29 1.95
N LEU A 309 -14.91 -7.69 2.09
CA LEU A 309 -13.89 -6.88 2.76
C LEU A 309 -13.42 -5.70 1.89
N ARG A 310 -13.43 -5.85 0.57
CA ARG A 310 -13.03 -4.81 -0.40
C ARG A 310 -13.88 -3.55 -0.29
N ASP A 311 -15.17 -3.70 0.01
CA ASP A 311 -16.10 -2.57 0.15
C ASP A 311 -15.69 -1.58 1.25
N VAL A 312 -14.84 -2.02 2.19
CA VAL A 312 -14.35 -1.18 3.31
C VAL A 312 -12.85 -0.90 3.27
N SER A 313 -12.08 -1.54 2.39
CA SER A 313 -10.62 -1.38 2.32
C SER A 313 -10.19 -0.07 1.63
N GLY A 314 -10.88 0.33 0.57
CA GLY A 314 -10.70 1.60 -0.15
C GLY A 314 -9.38 1.82 -0.90
N GLY A 315 -8.42 0.88 -0.88
CA GLY A 315 -7.15 0.97 -1.60
C GLY A 315 -6.85 -0.21 -2.52
N LEU A 316 -5.62 -0.73 -2.51
CA LEU A 316 -5.21 -1.82 -3.39
C LEU A 316 -5.94 -3.11 -2.99
N ASN A 317 -6.51 -3.82 -3.96
CA ASN A 317 -7.21 -5.08 -3.69
C ASN A 317 -6.70 -6.16 -4.65
N SER A 318 -6.11 -7.20 -4.08
CA SER A 318 -5.75 -8.43 -4.80
C SER A 318 -6.54 -9.60 -4.20
N ALA A 319 -6.37 -10.81 -4.76
CA ALA A 319 -7.09 -12.00 -4.29
C ALA A 319 -6.86 -12.33 -2.81
N ASN A 320 -5.69 -11.99 -2.25
CA ASN A 320 -5.34 -12.32 -0.86
C ASN A 320 -4.82 -11.12 -0.06
N HIS A 321 -4.74 -9.92 -0.67
CA HIS A 321 -4.21 -8.73 -0.01
C HIS A 321 -5.15 -7.55 -0.19
N LEU A 322 -5.42 -6.87 0.92
CA LEU A 322 -6.20 -5.65 1.01
C LEU A 322 -5.25 -4.57 1.52
N GLY A 323 -5.03 -3.52 0.74
CA GLY A 323 -4.19 -2.38 1.09
C GLY A 323 -5.07 -1.20 1.51
N PRO A 324 -5.39 -1.02 2.79
CA PRO A 324 -6.12 0.17 3.24
C PRO A 324 -5.25 1.41 3.06
N ASN A 325 -5.84 2.52 2.60
CA ASN A 325 -5.10 3.79 2.46
C ASN A 325 -5.02 4.57 3.79
N THR A 326 -5.81 4.16 4.79
CA THR A 326 -5.95 4.85 6.07
C THR A 326 -6.10 3.85 7.20
N LEU A 327 -5.69 4.26 8.41
CA LEU A 327 -5.90 3.47 9.62
C LEU A 327 -7.38 3.18 9.88
N GLN A 328 -8.27 4.14 9.56
CA GLN A 328 -9.71 3.94 9.63
C GLN A 328 -10.20 2.79 8.73
N GLN A 329 -9.69 2.69 7.50
CA GLN A 329 -10.03 1.59 6.60
C GLN A 329 -9.48 0.25 7.11
N HIS A 330 -8.27 0.24 7.69
CA HIS A 330 -7.74 -0.94 8.35
C HIS A 330 -8.66 -1.43 9.49
N TRP A 331 -9.13 -0.51 10.34
CA TRP A 331 -10.11 -0.86 11.38
C TRP A 331 -11.44 -1.33 10.81
N ASN A 332 -11.91 -0.74 9.70
CA ASN A 332 -13.14 -1.19 9.06
C ASN A 332 -13.00 -2.62 8.50
N ILE A 333 -11.84 -2.98 7.93
CA ILE A 333 -11.55 -4.37 7.50
C ILE A 333 -11.61 -5.30 8.71
N THR A 334 -10.94 -4.94 9.81
CA THR A 334 -10.91 -5.75 11.04
C THR A 334 -12.31 -5.96 11.62
N LYS A 335 -13.12 -4.88 11.70
CA LYS A 335 -14.52 -4.98 12.10
C LYS A 335 -15.32 -5.89 11.17
N ARG A 336 -15.11 -5.78 9.86
CA ARG A 336 -15.81 -6.61 8.88
C ARG A 336 -15.45 -8.09 8.99
N LEU A 337 -14.18 -8.42 9.28
CA LEU A 337 -13.75 -9.79 9.60
C LEU A 337 -14.48 -10.33 10.84
N ALA A 338 -14.54 -9.55 11.92
CA ALA A 338 -15.28 -9.92 13.12
C ALA A 338 -16.79 -10.11 12.84
N HIS A 339 -17.38 -9.29 11.97
CA HIS A 339 -18.77 -9.49 11.55
C HIS A 339 -18.97 -10.81 10.79
N ILE A 340 -18.08 -11.16 9.85
CA ILE A 340 -18.14 -12.46 9.15
C ILE A 340 -18.01 -13.61 10.15
N GLU A 341 -17.10 -13.47 11.11
CA GLU A 341 -16.94 -14.45 12.18
C GLU A 341 -18.21 -14.59 13.01
N ASP A 342 -18.89 -13.50 13.33
CA ASP A 342 -20.12 -13.52 14.13
C ASP A 342 -21.38 -13.99 13.40
N GLU A 343 -21.32 -14.18 12.07
CA GLU A 343 -22.46 -14.63 11.26
C GLU A 343 -22.95 -16.02 11.69
N GLY A 344 -24.27 -16.15 11.92
CA GLY A 344 -24.88 -17.39 12.39
C GLY A 344 -24.64 -18.57 11.45
N PHE A 345 -24.69 -18.33 10.13
CA PHE A 345 -24.38 -19.35 9.12
C PHE A 345 -22.91 -19.81 9.18
N ILE A 346 -21.97 -18.87 9.31
CA ILE A 346 -20.54 -19.18 9.39
C ILE A 346 -20.26 -19.99 10.66
N GLN A 347 -20.74 -19.52 11.81
CA GLN A 347 -20.57 -20.20 13.10
C GLN A 347 -21.18 -21.60 13.11
N ALA A 348 -22.37 -21.77 12.54
CA ALA A 348 -23.01 -23.08 12.51
C ALA A 348 -22.28 -24.07 11.59
N CYS A 349 -21.66 -23.60 10.50
CA CYS A 349 -20.75 -24.42 9.70
C CYS A 349 -19.48 -24.76 10.47
N MET A 350 -18.82 -23.77 11.08
CA MET A 350 -17.60 -23.98 11.86
C MET A 350 -17.81 -24.91 13.06
N ALA A 351 -18.96 -24.89 13.71
CA ALA A 351 -19.30 -25.80 14.81
C ALA A 351 -19.24 -27.29 14.41
N ARG A 352 -19.30 -27.62 13.10
CA ARG A 352 -19.19 -28.99 12.59
C ARG A 352 -17.78 -29.37 12.13
N LEU A 353 -16.82 -28.44 12.12
CA LEU A 353 -15.43 -28.71 11.78
C LEU A 353 -14.63 -29.09 13.03
N ASP A 354 -13.41 -29.60 12.86
CA ASP A 354 -12.44 -29.83 13.96
C ASP A 354 -12.26 -28.57 14.81
N VAL A 355 -12.07 -28.68 16.13
CA VAL A 355 -12.02 -27.54 17.09
C VAL A 355 -10.95 -26.49 16.75
N ASP A 356 -9.84 -26.92 16.14
CA ASP A 356 -8.72 -26.05 15.77
C ASP A 356 -8.80 -25.54 14.31
N ALA A 357 -9.88 -25.85 13.59
CA ALA A 357 -10.09 -25.39 12.22
C ALA A 357 -10.28 -23.86 12.17
N SER A 358 -9.62 -23.23 11.20
CA SER A 358 -9.75 -21.82 10.85
C SER A 358 -9.81 -21.67 9.33
N LEU A 359 -10.49 -20.65 8.82
CA LEU A 359 -10.60 -20.45 7.36
C LEU A 359 -9.36 -19.77 6.78
N ALA A 360 -8.79 -18.81 7.51
CA ALA A 360 -7.56 -18.15 7.15
C ALA A 360 -6.82 -17.65 8.38
N GLU A 361 -5.51 -17.54 8.23
CA GLU A 361 -4.69 -16.69 9.08
C GLU A 361 -4.59 -15.30 8.46
N VAL A 362 -4.65 -14.28 9.29
CA VAL A 362 -4.61 -12.89 8.88
C VAL A 362 -3.28 -12.29 9.28
N TYR A 363 -2.68 -11.57 8.35
CA TYR A 363 -1.40 -10.93 8.54
C TYR A 363 -1.57 -9.43 8.32
N VAL A 364 -1.02 -8.64 9.24
CA VAL A 364 -0.85 -7.21 9.08
C VAL A 364 0.48 -6.96 8.37
N VAL A 365 0.42 -6.30 7.22
CA VAL A 365 1.61 -5.95 6.42
C VAL A 365 2.00 -4.50 6.74
N TYR A 366 3.27 -4.28 7.07
CA TYR A 366 3.84 -2.97 7.38
C TYR A 366 5.12 -2.72 6.58
N GLU A 367 5.43 -1.45 6.31
CA GLU A 367 6.54 -1.06 5.42
C GLU A 367 7.83 -0.63 6.16
N SER A 368 7.79 -0.31 7.46
CA SER A 368 8.92 0.34 8.15
C SER A 368 9.36 -0.36 9.44
N PRO A 369 10.67 -0.51 9.72
CA PRO A 369 11.83 -0.14 8.88
C PRO A 369 12.20 -1.19 7.80
N GLY A 370 11.36 -2.20 7.59
CA GLY A 370 11.43 -3.14 6.48
C GLY A 370 10.04 -3.70 6.20
N PHE A 371 9.81 -4.14 4.96
CA PHE A 371 8.58 -4.86 4.62
C PHE A 371 8.47 -6.11 5.50
N GLY A 372 7.48 -6.11 6.39
CA GLY A 372 7.23 -7.21 7.30
C GLY A 372 5.76 -7.58 7.31
N CYS A 373 5.50 -8.81 7.71
CA CYS A 373 4.17 -9.28 8.04
C CYS A 373 4.17 -9.82 9.47
N GLN A 374 3.14 -9.49 10.23
CA GLN A 374 2.91 -10.05 11.55
C GLN A 374 1.51 -10.65 11.59
N PRO A 375 1.33 -11.83 12.20
CA PRO A 375 -0.01 -12.36 12.46
C PRO A 375 -0.87 -11.33 13.20
N ALA A 376 -2.07 -11.11 12.70
CA ALA A 376 -3.05 -10.24 13.35
C ALA A 376 -3.51 -10.94 14.63
N ARG A 377 -3.32 -10.31 15.78
CA ARG A 377 -3.77 -10.88 17.06
C ARG A 377 -5.19 -10.42 17.34
N PHE A 378 -6.17 -11.11 16.77
CA PHE A 378 -7.57 -10.88 17.13
C PHE A 378 -7.88 -11.50 18.48
N GLU A 379 -8.71 -10.81 19.27
CA GLU A 379 -9.28 -11.42 20.45
C GLU A 379 -10.28 -12.50 20.00
N PRO A 380 -10.21 -13.72 20.55
CA PRO A 380 -11.13 -14.78 20.17
C PRO A 380 -12.57 -14.38 20.56
N PRO A 381 -13.57 -14.80 19.78
CA PRO A 381 -14.96 -14.49 20.08
C PRO A 381 -15.40 -15.20 21.36
N PRO A 382 -16.37 -14.64 22.11
CA PRO A 382 -16.87 -15.28 23.32
C PRO A 382 -17.56 -16.62 23.00
N ALA A 383 -17.33 -17.62 23.85
CA ALA A 383 -17.99 -18.92 23.74
C ALA A 383 -19.53 -18.77 23.68
N PRO A 384 -20.24 -19.60 22.90
CA PRO A 384 -19.78 -20.79 22.20
C PRO A 384 -19.23 -20.53 20.78
N LYS A 385 -19.05 -19.27 20.38
CA LYS A 385 -18.55 -18.94 19.05
C LYS A 385 -17.09 -19.37 18.90
N ARG A 386 -16.73 -19.78 17.68
CA ARG A 386 -15.39 -20.23 17.31
C ARG A 386 -14.69 -19.16 16.49
N GLN A 387 -13.39 -19.02 16.72
CA GLN A 387 -12.55 -18.14 15.90
C GLN A 387 -12.44 -18.71 14.48
N VAL A 388 -12.75 -17.87 13.49
CA VAL A 388 -12.74 -18.19 12.05
C VAL A 388 -11.44 -17.71 11.42
N PHE A 389 -10.94 -16.56 11.88
CA PHE A 389 -9.74 -15.90 11.37
C PHE A 389 -8.68 -15.81 12.48
N LEU A 390 -7.50 -16.38 12.22
CA LEU A 390 -6.38 -16.44 13.18
C LEU A 390 -5.41 -15.29 13.05
#